data_AF-A0A538K123-F1
#
_entry.id   AF-A0A538K123-F1
#
_cell.length_a   1.000
_cell.length_b   1.000
_cell.length_c   1.000
_cell.angle_alpha   90.00
_cell.angle_beta   90.00
_cell.angle_gamma   90.00
#
_symmetry.space_group_name_H-M   'P 1'
#
loop_
_entity.id
_entity.type
_entity.pdbx_description
1 polymer ?
#
loop_
_entity_poly.entity_id
_entity_poly.type
_entity_poly.pdbx_seq_one_letter_code
_entity_poly.pdbx_strand_id
1 'polypeptide(L)'
;MRSRPLLAQVLAVNLLLIAGTVLVATVAVDAHTTNVTRGREAFVLGLAIVATLLGNWLLLRRRFKPLDELISSMERIDLGHPDQRLVPAKTADSAEVRRLEAAFRRMIGRLEVERRDAGRAAIQAQERERRRIAQDLHDEVNQALTAVSLRLQASIEQAPPELRRELSETKRLSSQAMEELLALARQLRPAVLDDHGLIPALHSQVRDFGDQSGIRATFNARGQIPPLTPEQQLVIYRMRERALLVGGLLSIWSGEGQGTRVELTIN
;
A
#
# COMPACT_ATOMS: atom_id res chain seq x y z
N MET A 1 11.88 2.66 -37.08
CA MET A 1 10.85 3.36 -37.87
C MET A 1 10.57 4.71 -37.21
N ARG A 2 10.97 5.83 -37.83
CA ARG A 2 10.77 7.19 -37.29
C ARG A 2 9.28 7.58 -37.41
N SER A 3 8.55 7.51 -36.31
CA SER A 3 7.19 8.02 -36.20
C SER A 3 7.18 9.54 -36.43
N ARG A 4 6.45 9.99 -37.44
CA ARG A 4 6.31 11.43 -37.75
C ARG A 4 5.62 12.15 -36.59
N PRO A 5 6.12 13.31 -36.14
CA PRO A 5 5.54 14.04 -35.01
C PRO A 5 4.08 14.42 -35.29
N LEU A 6 3.23 14.41 -34.25
CA LEU A 6 1.79 14.68 -34.35
C LEU A 6 1.47 15.97 -35.12
N LEU A 7 2.25 17.02 -34.85
CA LEU A 7 2.16 18.31 -35.56
C LEU A 7 2.34 18.16 -37.08
N ALA A 8 3.30 17.34 -37.53
CA ALA A 8 3.56 17.15 -38.95
C ALA A 8 2.44 16.39 -39.65
N GLN A 9 1.78 15.46 -38.96
CA GLN A 9 0.63 14.74 -39.53
C GLN A 9 -0.61 15.64 -39.60
N VAL A 10 -0.90 16.42 -38.56
CA VAL A 10 -2.01 17.38 -38.55
C VAL A 10 -1.80 18.46 -39.61
N LEU A 11 -0.58 19.01 -39.70
CA LEU A 11 -0.23 19.98 -40.74
C LEU A 11 -0.39 19.40 -42.14
N ALA A 12 0.09 18.18 -42.39
CA ALA A 12 -0.04 17.54 -43.69
C ALA A 12 -1.50 17.34 -44.11
N VAL A 13 -2.36 16.91 -43.19
CA VAL A 13 -3.78 16.68 -43.50
C VAL A 13 -4.54 18.01 -43.67
N ASN A 14 -4.25 19.01 -42.84
CA ASN A 14 -4.81 20.36 -43.00
C ASN A 14 -4.38 20.99 -44.33
N LEU A 15 -3.12 20.82 -44.72
CA LEU A 15 -2.61 21.30 -46.01
C LEU A 15 -3.35 20.64 -47.18
N LEU A 16 -3.63 19.34 -47.09
CA LEU A 16 -4.35 18.57 -48.12
C LEU A 16 -5.82 19.02 -48.23
N LEU A 17 -6.47 19.26 -47.09
CA LEU A 17 -7.84 19.79 -47.01
C LEU A 17 -7.94 21.22 -47.58
N ILE A 18 -6.99 22.09 -47.25
CA ILE A 18 -6.91 23.45 -47.79
C ILE A 18 -6.66 23.41 -49.29
N ALA A 19 -5.70 22.59 -49.75
CA ALA A 19 -5.39 22.42 -51.18
C ALA A 19 -6.61 21.92 -51.97
N GLY A 20 -7.36 20.96 -51.43
CA GLY A 20 -8.61 20.48 -52.04
C GLY A 20 -9.69 21.55 -52.12
N THR A 21 -9.82 22.38 -51.08
CA THR A 21 -10.79 23.49 -51.07
C THR A 21 -10.43 24.56 -52.10
N VAL A 22 -9.14 24.90 -52.21
CA VAL A 22 -8.62 25.86 -53.19
C VAL A 22 -8.82 25.34 -54.62
N LEU A 23 -8.56 24.05 -54.87
CA LEU A 23 -8.76 23.44 -56.19
C LEU A 23 -10.23 23.49 -56.64
N VAL A 24 -11.17 23.18 -55.74
CA VAL A 24 -12.60 23.27 -56.02
C VAL A 24 -13.00 24.72 -56.29
N ALA A 25 -12.46 25.67 -55.52
CA ALA A 25 -12.71 27.08 -55.75
C ALA A 25 -12.15 27.57 -57.09
N THR A 26 -10.95 27.17 -57.50
CA THR A 26 -10.38 27.56 -58.80
C THR A 26 -11.17 26.98 -59.97
N VAL A 27 -11.61 25.72 -59.89
CA VAL A 27 -12.45 25.10 -60.94
C VAL A 27 -13.83 25.76 -61.03
N ALA A 28 -14.42 26.16 -59.89
CA ALA A 28 -15.69 26.88 -59.88
C ALA A 28 -15.58 28.28 -60.50
N VAL A 29 -14.45 28.96 -60.31
CA VAL A 29 -14.18 30.30 -60.86
C VAL A 29 -13.89 30.25 -62.37
N ASP A 30 -13.25 29.20 -62.88
CA ASP A 30 -12.90 29.08 -64.30
C ASP A 30 -14.11 28.75 -65.22
N ALA A 31 -15.26 28.39 -64.63
CA ALA A 31 -16.51 28.14 -65.36
C ALA A 31 -17.22 29.44 -65.87
N HIS A 32 -16.52 30.57 -65.91
CA HIS A 32 -17.04 31.94 -66.01
C HIS A 32 -17.52 32.39 -67.41
N THR A 33 -18.37 31.61 -68.09
CA THR A 33 -18.89 32.00 -69.42
C THR A 33 -20.38 32.32 -69.50
N THR A 34 -21.20 32.22 -68.44
CA THR A 34 -22.61 32.69 -68.50
C THR A 34 -23.16 33.25 -67.17
N ASN A 35 -23.87 34.39 -67.26
CA ASN A 35 -24.30 35.25 -66.13
C ASN A 35 -25.42 34.68 -65.22
N VAL A 36 -25.73 33.37 -65.31
CA VAL A 36 -26.89 32.73 -64.63
C VAL A 36 -26.47 31.83 -63.45
N THR A 37 -25.17 31.68 -63.16
CA THR A 37 -24.66 30.64 -62.25
C THR A 37 -24.22 31.09 -60.84
N ARG A 38 -24.26 32.39 -60.49
CA ARG A 38 -23.80 32.89 -59.16
C ARG A 38 -24.38 32.16 -57.95
N GLY A 39 -25.66 31.76 -58.00
CA GLY A 39 -26.31 31.02 -56.91
C GLY A 39 -25.80 29.58 -56.75
N ARG A 40 -25.40 28.93 -57.85
CA ARG A 40 -24.85 27.57 -57.85
C ARG A 40 -23.39 27.57 -57.39
N GLU A 41 -22.61 28.59 -57.75
CA GLU A 41 -21.22 28.76 -57.33
C GLU A 41 -21.10 28.97 -55.81
N ALA A 42 -21.93 29.86 -55.24
CA ALA A 42 -21.98 30.08 -53.80
C ALA A 42 -22.36 28.81 -53.04
N PHE A 43 -23.27 27.99 -53.59
CA PHE A 43 -23.67 26.71 -53.00
C PHE A 43 -22.54 25.67 -53.04
N VAL A 44 -21.83 25.55 -54.17
CA VAL A 44 -20.70 24.62 -54.31
C VAL A 44 -19.55 25.01 -53.37
N LEU A 45 -19.23 26.30 -53.26
CA LEU A 45 -18.21 26.79 -52.32
C LEU A 45 -18.62 26.56 -50.86
N GLY A 46 -19.88 26.82 -50.51
CA GLY A 46 -20.40 26.55 -49.16
C GLY A 46 -20.31 25.06 -48.80
N LEU A 47 -20.67 24.18 -49.74
CA LEU A 47 -20.61 22.73 -49.54
C LEU A 47 -19.16 22.22 -49.39
N ALA A 48 -18.21 22.80 -50.14
CA ALA A 48 -16.78 22.48 -50.01
C ALA A 48 -16.23 22.90 -48.64
N ILE A 49 -16.56 24.10 -48.15
CA ILE A 49 -16.14 24.57 -46.81
C ILE A 49 -16.70 23.66 -45.72
N VAL A 50 -17.99 23.29 -45.81
CA VAL A 50 -18.64 22.39 -44.84
C VAL A 50 -17.98 21.01 -44.85
N ALA A 51 -17.68 20.45 -46.02
CA ALA A 51 -16.98 19.17 -46.15
C ALA A 51 -15.58 19.24 -45.52
N THR A 52 -14.86 20.35 -45.71
CA THR A 52 -13.55 20.58 -45.11
C THR A 52 -13.61 20.70 -43.59
N LEU A 53 -14.60 21.42 -43.06
CA LEU A 53 -14.83 21.54 -41.61
C LEU A 53 -15.21 20.20 -40.98
N LEU A 54 -16.07 19.40 -41.63
CA LEU A 54 -16.45 18.06 -41.18
C LEU A 54 -15.26 17.10 -41.21
N GLY A 55 -14.44 17.14 -42.26
CA GLY A 55 -13.21 16.35 -42.36
C GLY A 55 -12.24 16.69 -41.23
N ASN A 56 -11.99 17.99 -41.02
CA ASN A 56 -11.12 18.46 -39.95
C ASN A 56 -11.66 18.07 -38.55
N TRP A 57 -12.97 18.22 -38.31
CA TRP A 57 -13.62 17.81 -37.07
C TRP A 57 -13.47 16.30 -36.80
N LEU A 58 -13.71 15.46 -37.81
CA LEU A 58 -13.58 14.00 -37.69
C LEU A 58 -12.12 13.59 -37.38
N LEU A 59 -11.15 14.25 -38.01
CA LEU A 59 -9.73 14.04 -37.78
C LEU A 59 -9.32 14.40 -36.36
N LEU A 60 -9.70 15.59 -35.89
CA LEU A 60 -9.43 16.05 -34.53
C LEU A 60 -10.04 15.05 -33.53
N ARG A 61 -11.31 14.68 -33.72
CA ARG A 61 -12.02 13.75 -32.82
C ARG A 61 -11.36 12.37 -32.75
N ARG A 62 -10.90 11.82 -33.88
CA ARG A 62 -10.22 10.51 -33.90
C ARG A 62 -8.83 10.57 -33.27
N ARG A 63 -8.16 11.72 -33.32
CA ARG A 63 -6.78 11.92 -32.82
C ARG A 63 -6.72 12.27 -31.33
N PHE A 64 -7.72 12.95 -30.78
CA PHE A 64 -7.76 13.29 -29.34
C PHE A 64 -8.34 12.17 -28.46
N LYS A 65 -9.15 11.26 -29.03
CA LYS A 65 -9.73 10.12 -28.29
C LYS A 65 -8.70 9.31 -27.45
N PRO A 66 -7.50 8.98 -27.94
CA PRO A 66 -6.50 8.28 -27.13
C PRO A 66 -5.97 9.10 -25.94
N LEU A 67 -5.98 10.43 -26.03
CA LEU A 67 -5.58 11.31 -24.93
C LEU A 67 -6.67 11.33 -23.85
N ASP A 68 -7.94 11.44 -24.26
CA ASP A 68 -9.08 11.37 -23.35
C ASP A 68 -9.14 10.02 -22.63
N GLU A 69 -8.85 8.92 -23.34
CA GLU A 69 -8.73 7.58 -22.75
C GLU A 69 -7.60 7.51 -21.70
N LEU A 70 -6.46 8.16 -21.96
CA LEU A 70 -5.34 8.23 -21.02
C LEU A 70 -5.65 9.08 -19.80
N ILE A 71 -6.24 10.26 -19.97
CA ILE A 71 -6.67 11.15 -18.87
C ILE A 71 -7.72 10.46 -18.00
N SER A 72 -8.73 9.86 -18.63
CA SER A 72 -9.78 9.11 -17.91
C SER A 72 -9.24 7.89 -17.16
N SER A 73 -8.14 7.30 -17.65
CA SER A 73 -7.45 6.22 -16.96
C SER A 73 -6.64 6.75 -15.77
N MET A 74 -6.04 7.94 -15.88
CA MET A 74 -5.36 8.61 -14.78
C MET A 74 -6.32 9.01 -13.65
N GLU A 75 -7.50 9.53 -13.99
CA GLU A 75 -8.54 9.92 -13.01
C GLU A 75 -9.15 8.73 -12.26
N ARG A 76 -9.15 7.55 -12.89
CA ARG A 76 -9.69 6.31 -12.28
C ARG A 76 -8.70 5.56 -11.42
N ILE A 77 -7.42 5.93 -11.41
CA ILE A 77 -6.42 5.30 -10.56
C ILE A 77 -6.65 5.77 -9.13
N ASP A 78 -7.31 4.90 -8.36
CA ASP A 78 -7.41 5.03 -6.93
C ASP A 78 -6.08 4.59 -6.29
N LEU A 79 -5.36 5.54 -5.69
CA LEU A 79 -4.10 5.31 -4.96
C LEU A 79 -4.28 4.36 -3.75
N GLY A 80 -5.53 4.08 -3.34
CA GLY A 80 -5.88 3.11 -2.32
C GLY A 80 -5.77 1.64 -2.77
N HIS A 81 -6.00 1.33 -4.06
CA HIS A 81 -6.10 -0.04 -4.58
C HIS A 81 -5.39 -0.19 -5.95
N PRO A 82 -4.06 -0.41 -5.97
CA PRO A 82 -3.24 -0.29 -7.18
C PRO A 82 -3.30 -1.52 -8.13
N ASP A 83 -4.13 -2.53 -7.85
CA ASP A 83 -4.20 -3.75 -8.68
C ASP A 83 -4.88 -3.53 -10.04
N GLN A 84 -5.39 -2.33 -10.32
CA GLN A 84 -5.79 -1.95 -11.67
C GLN A 84 -4.54 -1.71 -12.53
N ARG A 85 -3.98 -2.83 -13.02
CA ARG A 85 -2.99 -2.84 -14.09
C ARG A 85 -3.48 -1.89 -15.18
N LEU A 86 -2.68 -0.86 -15.47
CA LEU A 86 -2.83 0.00 -16.63
C LEU A 86 -3.07 -0.87 -17.85
N VAL A 87 -4.34 -1.00 -18.25
CA VAL A 87 -4.71 -1.73 -19.46
C VAL A 87 -3.99 -0.97 -20.57
N PRO A 88 -3.06 -1.61 -21.29
CA PRO A 88 -2.34 -0.92 -22.35
C PRO A 88 -3.40 -0.40 -23.30
N ALA A 89 -3.46 0.93 -23.47
CA ALA A 89 -4.32 1.54 -24.45
C ALA A 89 -3.90 0.94 -25.80
N LYS A 90 -4.69 -0.03 -26.31
CA LYS A 90 -4.46 -0.72 -27.59
C LYS A 90 -4.44 0.27 -28.78
N THR A 91 -4.64 1.55 -28.53
CA THR A 91 -4.88 2.66 -29.44
C THR A 91 -3.83 3.78 -29.36
N ALA A 92 -2.69 3.60 -28.68
CA ALA A 92 -1.61 4.60 -28.61
C ALA A 92 -0.81 4.70 -29.93
N ASP A 93 -1.48 5.16 -30.99
CA ASP A 93 -0.95 5.25 -32.36
C ASP A 93 0.15 6.33 -32.50
N SER A 94 0.21 7.29 -31.56
CA SER A 94 1.22 8.35 -31.54
C SER A 94 2.38 8.07 -30.60
N ALA A 95 3.59 8.46 -31.01
CA ALA A 95 4.81 8.25 -30.22
C ALA A 95 4.82 9.10 -28.94
N GLU A 96 4.14 10.24 -28.97
CA GLU A 96 3.98 11.18 -27.88
C GLU A 96 3.09 10.60 -26.77
N VAL A 97 1.95 9.98 -27.12
CA VAL A 97 1.08 9.29 -26.14
C VAL A 97 1.81 8.11 -25.50
N ARG A 98 2.56 7.31 -26.27
CA ARG A 98 3.38 6.23 -25.71
C ARG A 98 4.47 6.73 -24.76
N ARG A 99 5.09 7.88 -25.06
CA ARG A 99 6.10 8.50 -24.19
C ARG A 99 5.49 8.98 -22.88
N LEU A 100 4.30 9.59 -22.94
CA LEU A 100 3.57 10.03 -21.76
C LEU A 100 3.13 8.85 -20.89
N GLU A 101 2.58 7.80 -21.51
CA GLU A 101 2.22 6.55 -20.82
C GLU A 101 3.44 5.92 -20.11
N ALA A 102 4.59 5.85 -20.78
CA ALA A 102 5.82 5.30 -20.21
C ALA A 102 6.41 6.19 -19.09
N ALA A 103 6.23 7.51 -19.15
CA ALA A 103 6.64 8.41 -18.07
C ALA A 103 5.73 8.24 -16.85
N PHE A 104 4.42 8.15 -17.08
CA PHE A 104 3.43 7.94 -16.03
C PHE A 104 3.60 6.59 -15.32
N ARG A 105 3.79 5.49 -16.07
CA ARG A 105 4.12 4.16 -15.52
C ARG A 105 5.34 4.20 -14.59
N ARG A 106 6.39 4.94 -14.98
CA ARG A 106 7.59 5.12 -14.15
C ARG A 106 7.30 5.91 -12.87
N MET A 107 6.49 6.96 -12.96
CA MET A 107 6.08 7.76 -11.81
C MET A 107 5.28 6.93 -10.80
N ILE A 108 4.27 6.18 -11.26
CA ILE A 108 3.46 5.30 -10.40
C ILE A 108 4.33 4.24 -9.74
N GLY A 109 5.21 3.57 -10.50
CA GLY A 109 6.13 2.57 -9.94
C GLY A 109 7.07 3.15 -8.88
N ARG A 110 7.53 4.39 -9.05
CA ARG A 110 8.35 5.07 -8.04
C ARG A 110 7.56 5.42 -6.78
N LEU A 111 6.34 5.96 -6.92
CA LEU A 111 5.46 6.27 -5.80
C LEU A 111 5.10 5.03 -4.98
N GLU A 112 4.88 3.89 -5.63
CA GLU A 112 4.64 2.62 -4.95
C GLU A 112 5.82 2.16 -4.10
N VAL A 113 7.04 2.28 -4.64
CA VAL A 113 8.26 1.94 -3.90
C VAL A 113 8.43 2.88 -2.70
N GLU A 114 8.34 4.19 -2.91
CA GLU A 114 8.46 5.19 -1.83
C GLU A 114 7.41 4.98 -0.73
N ARG A 115 6.15 4.69 -1.10
CA ARG A 115 5.09 4.40 -0.12
C ARG A 115 5.37 3.11 0.66
N ARG A 116 5.82 2.05 0.01
CA ARG A 116 6.16 0.78 0.67
C ARG A 116 7.32 0.95 1.65
N ASP A 117 8.34 1.71 1.26
CA ASP A 117 9.51 1.96 2.09
C ASP A 117 9.17 2.86 3.28
N ALA A 118 8.36 3.90 3.07
CA ALA A 118 7.82 4.72 4.16
C ALA A 118 6.96 3.90 5.13
N GLY A 119 6.09 3.02 4.62
CA GLY A 119 5.29 2.11 5.46
C GLY A 119 6.15 1.16 6.29
N ARG A 120 7.21 0.59 5.70
CA ARG A 120 8.18 -0.26 6.41
C ARG A 120 8.93 0.51 7.49
N ALA A 121 9.43 1.70 7.18
CA ALA A 121 10.14 2.55 8.12
C ALA A 121 9.24 2.95 9.31
N ALA A 122 7.98 3.27 9.05
CA ALA A 122 7.01 3.58 10.10
C ALA A 122 6.75 2.39 11.03
N ILE A 123 6.54 1.18 10.49
CA ILE A 123 6.38 -0.04 11.28
C ILE A 123 7.63 -0.31 12.13
N GLN A 124 8.82 -0.19 11.55
CA GLN A 124 10.08 -0.38 12.28
C GLN A 124 10.27 0.66 13.39
N ALA A 125 9.88 1.92 13.15
CA ALA A 125 9.94 2.97 14.16
C ALA A 125 8.99 2.67 15.32
N GLN A 126 7.75 2.26 15.01
CA GLN A 126 6.77 1.86 16.01
C GLN A 126 7.26 0.67 16.85
N GLU A 127 7.89 -0.32 16.23
CA GLU A 127 8.39 -1.49 16.95
C GLU A 127 9.60 -1.15 17.84
N ARG A 128 10.51 -0.29 17.36
CA ARG A 128 11.61 0.24 18.18
C ARG A 128 11.08 1.00 19.39
N GLU A 129 10.03 1.80 19.22
CA GLU A 129 9.42 2.54 20.31
C GLU A 129 8.72 1.61 21.31
N ARG A 130 7.97 0.62 20.83
CA ARG A 130 7.40 -0.43 21.69
C ARG A 130 8.47 -1.17 22.49
N ARG A 131 9.60 -1.49 21.86
CA ARG A 131 10.75 -2.13 22.50
C ARG A 131 11.31 -1.27 23.62
N ARG A 132 11.52 0.03 23.33
CA ARG A 132 12.01 1.01 24.30
C ARG A 132 11.06 1.12 25.49
N ILE A 133 9.76 1.34 25.25
CA ILE A 133 8.75 1.45 26.30
C ILE A 133 8.70 0.18 27.17
N ALA A 134 8.69 -1.01 26.57
CA ALA A 134 8.65 -2.27 27.33
C ALA A 134 9.88 -2.42 28.24
N GLN A 135 11.05 -1.97 27.77
CA GLN A 135 12.30 -2.05 28.52
C GLN A 135 12.35 -0.99 29.63
N ASP A 136 11.99 0.25 29.34
CA ASP A 136 11.91 1.33 30.34
C ASP A 136 10.91 0.94 31.46
N LEU A 137 9.74 0.39 31.10
CA LEU A 137 8.76 -0.14 32.07
C LEU A 137 9.35 -1.29 32.90
N HIS A 138 10.03 -2.25 32.26
CA HIS A 138 10.59 -3.39 32.97
C HIS A 138 11.73 -2.98 33.91
N ASP A 139 12.58 -2.04 33.53
CA ASP A 139 13.78 -1.74 34.31
C ASP A 139 13.49 -0.68 35.39
N GLU A 140 12.89 0.45 35.03
CA GLU A 140 12.67 1.55 35.98
C GLU A 140 11.50 1.27 36.93
N VAL A 141 10.38 0.77 36.41
CA VAL A 141 9.16 0.59 37.21
C VAL A 141 9.28 -0.63 38.13
N ASN A 142 9.89 -1.75 37.66
CA ASN A 142 10.13 -2.88 38.55
C ASN A 142 11.08 -2.50 39.70
N GLN A 143 12.14 -1.74 39.42
CA GLN A 143 13.08 -1.32 40.48
C GLN A 143 12.37 -0.44 41.52
N ALA A 144 11.59 0.55 41.07
CA ALA A 144 10.83 1.43 41.95
C ALA A 144 9.82 0.66 42.82
N LEU A 145 9.00 -0.22 42.21
CA LEU A 145 7.98 -0.99 42.93
C LEU A 145 8.60 -2.08 43.83
N THR A 146 9.75 -2.64 43.45
CA THR A 146 10.51 -3.54 44.34
C THR A 146 10.98 -2.80 45.58
N ALA A 147 11.53 -1.59 45.42
CA ALA A 147 11.93 -0.76 46.55
C ALA A 147 10.74 -0.37 47.46
N VAL A 148 9.57 -0.06 46.88
CA VAL A 148 8.33 0.18 47.64
C VAL A 148 7.90 -1.07 48.41
N SER A 149 7.91 -2.25 47.77
CA SER A 149 7.55 -3.52 48.41
C SER A 149 8.48 -3.86 49.58
N LEU A 150 9.79 -3.64 49.43
CA LEU A 150 10.78 -3.82 50.51
C LEU A 150 10.55 -2.85 51.67
N ARG A 151 10.27 -1.57 51.38
CA ARG A 151 9.95 -0.57 52.42
C ARG A 151 8.66 -0.92 53.16
N LEU A 152 7.61 -1.32 52.44
CA LEU A 152 6.35 -1.76 53.04
C LEU A 152 6.56 -2.98 53.93
N GLN A 153 7.36 -3.95 53.49
CA GLN A 153 7.70 -5.13 54.30
C GLN A 153 8.40 -4.72 55.62
N ALA A 154 9.42 -3.85 55.55
CA ALA A 154 10.11 -3.36 56.74
C ALA A 154 9.18 -2.57 57.67
N SER A 155 8.27 -1.77 57.11
CA SER A 155 7.26 -1.04 57.90
C SER A 155 6.26 -1.96 58.58
N ILE A 156 5.83 -3.06 57.92
CA ILE A 156 4.92 -4.06 58.52
C ILE A 156 5.58 -4.72 59.74
N GLU A 157 6.87 -5.04 59.66
CA GLU A 157 7.62 -5.69 60.74
C GLU A 157 7.73 -4.79 61.99
N GLN A 158 7.82 -3.48 61.81
CA GLN A 158 7.95 -2.49 62.89
C GLN A 158 6.61 -1.88 63.33
N ALA A 159 5.51 -2.17 62.62
CA ALA A 159 4.22 -1.54 62.85
C ALA A 159 3.47 -2.11 64.08
N PRO A 160 2.73 -1.24 64.80
CA PRO A 160 1.73 -1.66 65.78
C PRO A 160 0.66 -2.59 65.17
N PRO A 161 0.04 -3.48 65.97
CA PRO A 161 -0.98 -4.43 65.49
C PRO A 161 -2.12 -3.77 64.70
N GLU A 162 -2.49 -2.56 65.09
CA GLU A 162 -3.61 -1.80 64.52
C GLU A 162 -3.30 -1.35 63.07
N LEU A 163 -2.03 -1.07 62.76
CA LEU A 163 -1.58 -0.59 61.44
C LEU A 163 -1.09 -1.71 60.52
N ARG A 164 -0.72 -2.89 61.08
CA ARG A 164 -0.22 -4.02 60.27
C ARG A 164 -1.20 -4.46 59.19
N ARG A 165 -2.50 -4.43 59.47
CA ARG A 165 -3.53 -4.85 58.51
C ARG A 165 -3.58 -3.91 57.30
N GLU A 166 -3.58 -2.61 57.54
CA GLU A 166 -3.61 -1.58 56.49
C GLU A 166 -2.33 -1.59 55.64
N LEU A 167 -1.16 -1.73 56.28
CA LEU A 167 0.11 -1.84 55.56
C LEU A 167 0.21 -3.12 54.72
N SER A 168 -0.33 -4.23 55.22
CA SER A 168 -0.37 -5.50 54.46
C SER A 168 -1.32 -5.41 53.25
N GLU A 169 -2.47 -4.76 53.41
CA GLU A 169 -3.40 -4.46 52.31
C GLU A 169 -2.72 -3.59 51.25
N THR A 170 -2.01 -2.53 51.67
CA THR A 170 -1.25 -1.63 50.79
C THR A 170 -0.16 -2.37 50.03
N LYS A 171 0.59 -3.25 50.70
CA LYS A 171 1.59 -4.11 50.05
C LYS A 171 0.94 -5.02 49.01
N ARG A 172 -0.19 -5.65 49.32
CA ARG A 172 -0.93 -6.51 48.39
C ARG A 172 -1.37 -5.74 47.15
N LEU A 173 -1.93 -4.53 47.30
CA LEU A 173 -2.33 -3.68 46.19
C LEU A 173 -1.13 -3.25 45.33
N SER A 174 -0.01 -2.91 45.95
CA SER A 174 1.23 -2.59 45.23
C SER A 174 1.78 -3.78 44.43
N SER A 175 1.70 -4.99 44.98
CA SER A 175 2.09 -6.22 44.27
C SER A 175 1.14 -6.53 43.10
N GLN A 176 -0.16 -6.31 43.27
CA GLN A 176 -1.12 -6.50 42.19
C GLN A 176 -0.87 -5.50 41.04
N ALA A 177 -0.65 -4.22 41.35
CA ALA A 177 -0.32 -3.21 40.35
C ALA A 177 0.98 -3.54 39.59
N MET A 178 1.98 -4.11 40.29
CA MET A 178 3.21 -4.62 39.69
C MET A 178 2.94 -5.74 38.69
N GLU A 179 2.13 -6.73 39.05
CA GLU A 179 1.77 -7.84 38.16
C GLU A 179 1.04 -7.36 36.91
N GLU A 180 0.08 -6.43 37.06
CA GLU A 180 -0.66 -5.84 35.95
C GLU A 180 0.27 -5.05 35.00
N LEU A 181 1.20 -4.26 35.54
CA LEU A 181 2.15 -3.49 34.74
C LEU A 181 3.15 -4.37 34.01
N LEU A 182 3.67 -5.42 34.67
CA LEU A 182 4.49 -6.45 34.04
C LEU A 182 3.74 -7.21 32.94
N ALA A 183 2.44 -7.47 33.13
CA ALA A 183 1.62 -8.10 32.11
C ALA A 183 1.46 -7.20 30.86
N LEU A 184 1.25 -5.89 31.06
CA LEU A 184 1.20 -4.91 29.97
C LEU A 184 2.56 -4.79 29.25
N ALA A 185 3.68 -4.78 29.98
CA ALA A 185 5.01 -4.77 29.40
C ALA A 185 5.27 -6.03 28.54
N ARG A 186 4.82 -7.20 28.99
CA ARG A 186 4.89 -8.46 28.21
C ARG A 186 4.04 -8.44 26.94
N GLN A 187 2.90 -7.74 26.93
CA GLN A 187 2.10 -7.54 25.72
C GLN A 187 2.80 -6.62 24.71
N LEU A 188 3.54 -5.62 25.20
CA LEU A 188 4.34 -4.73 24.37
C LEU A 188 5.53 -5.47 23.74
N ARG A 189 6.17 -6.40 24.48
CA ARG A 189 7.23 -7.28 23.95
C ARG A 189 7.28 -8.63 24.69
N PRO A 190 7.18 -9.77 23.99
CA PRO A 190 7.25 -11.07 24.64
C PRO A 190 8.70 -11.36 25.05
N ALA A 191 9.03 -11.16 26.33
CA ALA A 191 10.38 -11.41 26.87
C ALA A 191 10.88 -12.84 26.60
N VAL A 192 9.97 -13.81 26.49
CA VAL A 192 10.29 -15.21 26.14
C VAL A 192 11.00 -15.31 24.78
N LEU A 193 10.71 -14.41 23.84
CA LEU A 193 11.37 -14.36 22.53
C LEU A 193 12.84 -13.97 22.64
N ASP A 194 13.19 -13.10 23.57
CA ASP A 194 14.55 -12.60 23.76
C ASP A 194 15.41 -13.57 24.58
N ASP A 195 14.84 -14.20 25.61
CA ASP A 195 15.60 -15.05 26.55
C ASP A 195 15.74 -16.50 26.07
N HIS A 196 14.73 -17.02 25.36
CA HIS A 196 14.64 -18.45 25.01
C HIS A 196 14.53 -18.70 23.51
N GLY A 197 14.41 -17.64 22.71
CA GLY A 197 14.27 -17.70 21.26
C GLY A 197 12.86 -18.05 20.78
N LEU A 198 12.71 -18.08 19.45
CA LEU A 198 11.41 -18.18 18.77
C LEU A 198 10.58 -19.42 19.14
N ILE A 199 11.20 -20.60 19.22
CA ILE A 199 10.46 -21.86 19.44
C ILE A 199 9.79 -21.91 20.82
N PRO A 200 10.51 -21.68 21.93
CA PRO A 200 9.89 -21.62 23.26
C PRO A 200 8.84 -20.51 23.38
N ALA A 201 9.07 -19.36 22.74
CA ALA A 201 8.12 -18.25 22.73
C ALA A 201 6.80 -18.62 22.05
N LEU A 202 6.85 -19.25 20.87
CA LEU A 202 5.66 -19.71 20.15
C LEU A 202 4.94 -20.83 20.91
N HIS A 203 5.68 -21.75 21.53
CA HIS A 203 5.09 -22.81 22.34
C HIS A 203 4.33 -22.26 23.56
N SER A 204 4.94 -21.32 24.32
CA SER A 204 4.27 -20.65 25.43
C SER A 204 3.00 -19.94 24.96
N GLN A 205 3.10 -19.18 23.87
CA GLN A 205 1.97 -18.43 23.33
C GLN A 205 0.78 -19.32 22.95
N VAL A 206 1.04 -20.51 22.38
CA VAL A 206 -0.02 -21.46 22.02
C VAL A 206 -0.66 -22.10 23.25
N ARG A 207 0.14 -22.42 24.27
CA ARG A 207 -0.36 -22.95 25.55
C ARG A 207 -1.23 -21.91 26.25
N ASP A 208 -0.73 -20.69 26.41
CA ASP A 208 -1.41 -19.61 27.12
C ASP A 208 -2.74 -19.25 26.42
N PHE A 209 -2.79 -19.30 25.09
CA PHE A 209 -4.03 -19.15 24.32
C PHE A 209 -5.03 -20.29 24.58
N GLY A 210 -4.57 -21.54 24.63
CA GLY A 210 -5.42 -22.69 24.94
C GLY A 210 -6.03 -22.61 26.34
N ASP A 211 -5.22 -22.20 27.32
CA ASP A 211 -5.65 -22.04 28.72
C ASP A 211 -6.70 -20.91 28.87
N GLN A 212 -6.55 -19.81 28.12
CA GLN A 212 -7.45 -18.66 28.20
C GLN A 212 -8.74 -18.82 27.39
N SER A 213 -8.68 -19.47 26.23
CA SER A 213 -9.81 -19.58 25.30
C SER A 213 -10.62 -20.87 25.46
N GLY A 214 -10.06 -21.89 26.14
CA GLY A 214 -10.65 -23.24 26.19
C GLY A 214 -10.56 -24.00 24.86
N ILE A 215 -9.90 -23.42 23.84
CA ILE A 215 -9.71 -24.03 22.53
C ILE A 215 -8.49 -24.94 22.57
N ARG A 216 -8.62 -26.17 22.05
CA ARG A 216 -7.48 -27.09 21.92
C ARG A 216 -6.50 -26.56 20.87
N ALA A 217 -5.43 -25.92 21.34
CA ALA A 217 -4.35 -25.41 20.51
C ALA A 217 -3.10 -26.29 20.62
N THR A 218 -2.48 -26.64 19.50
CA THR A 218 -1.25 -27.44 19.45
C THR A 218 -0.15 -26.71 18.69
N PHE A 219 1.08 -26.86 19.17
CA PHE A 219 2.28 -26.32 18.52
C PHE A 219 3.15 -27.49 18.06
N ASN A 220 3.55 -27.47 16.78
CA ASN A 220 4.40 -28.50 16.22
C ASN A 220 5.45 -27.84 15.31
N ALA A 221 6.72 -27.98 15.69
CA ALA A 221 7.86 -27.47 14.92
C ALA A 221 8.60 -28.64 14.28
N ARG A 222 8.87 -28.55 12.97
CA ARG A 222 9.63 -29.57 12.23
C ARG A 222 10.79 -28.92 11.49
N GLY A 223 11.96 -29.56 11.54
CA GLY A 223 13.18 -29.08 10.88
C GLY A 223 14.02 -28.12 11.72
N GLN A 224 15.18 -27.72 11.18
CA GLN A 224 16.02 -26.68 11.76
C GLN A 224 15.58 -25.31 11.24
N ILE A 225 15.40 -24.36 12.16
CA ILE A 225 15.15 -22.98 11.81
C ILE A 225 16.48 -22.34 11.40
N PRO A 226 16.56 -21.68 10.23
CA PRO A 226 17.74 -20.90 9.88
C PRO A 226 18.00 -19.79 10.91
N PRO A 227 19.23 -19.26 11.01
CA PRO A 227 19.51 -18.14 11.90
C PRO A 227 18.66 -16.93 11.50
N LEU A 228 17.70 -16.56 12.36
CA LEU A 228 16.78 -15.44 12.16
C LEU A 228 17.26 -14.23 12.96
N THR A 229 17.19 -13.04 12.36
CA THR A 229 17.42 -11.78 13.09
C THR A 229 16.32 -11.58 14.14
N PRO A 230 16.58 -10.81 15.21
CA PRO A 230 15.56 -10.50 16.22
C PRO A 230 14.27 -9.92 15.62
N GLU A 231 14.35 -9.10 14.58
CA GLU A 231 13.18 -8.57 13.90
C GLU A 231 12.38 -9.67 13.19
N GLN A 232 13.04 -10.63 12.55
CA GLN A 232 12.38 -11.73 11.84
C GLN A 232 11.65 -12.66 12.82
N GLN A 233 12.27 -12.95 13.97
CA GLN A 233 11.64 -13.75 15.02
C GLN A 233 10.38 -13.07 15.56
N LEU A 234 10.44 -11.76 15.78
CA LEU A 234 9.31 -10.97 16.28
C LEU A 234 8.15 -10.91 15.27
N VAL A 235 8.45 -10.77 13.98
CA VAL A 235 7.43 -10.80 12.93
C VAL A 235 6.70 -12.15 12.92
N ILE A 236 7.43 -13.27 13.01
CA ILE A 236 6.82 -14.61 13.04
C ILE A 236 5.95 -14.78 14.29
N TYR A 237 6.44 -14.33 15.45
CA TYR A 237 5.69 -14.35 16.70
C TYR A 237 4.36 -13.56 16.59
N ARG A 238 4.41 -12.34 16.06
CA ARG A 238 3.21 -11.49 15.88
C ARG A 238 2.25 -12.03 14.81
N MET A 239 2.76 -12.66 13.75
CA MET A 239 1.91 -13.32 12.75
C MET A 239 1.12 -14.48 13.37
N ARG A 240 1.75 -15.28 14.23
CA ARG A 240 1.06 -16.37 14.93
C ARG A 240 0.01 -15.84 15.89
N GLU A 241 0.32 -14.78 16.63
CA GLU A 241 -0.63 -14.10 17.52
C GLU A 241 -1.92 -13.73 16.78
N ARG A 242 -1.78 -13.09 15.61
CA ARG A 242 -2.92 -12.69 14.78
C ARG A 242 -3.70 -13.89 14.27
N ALA A 243 -3.03 -14.97 13.87
CA ALA A 243 -3.71 -16.17 13.40
C ALA A 243 -4.55 -16.85 14.50
N LEU A 244 -4.05 -16.89 15.74
CA LEU A 244 -4.78 -17.44 16.89
C LEU A 244 -6.06 -16.64 17.18
N LEU A 245 -6.02 -15.31 17.08
CA LEU A 245 -7.18 -14.45 17.33
C LEU A 245 -8.36 -14.71 16.39
N VAL A 246 -8.10 -15.13 15.16
CA VAL A 246 -9.15 -15.46 14.17
C VAL A 246 -9.46 -16.95 14.10
N GLY A 247 -8.97 -17.76 15.06
CA GLY A 247 -9.19 -19.21 15.07
C GLY A 247 -8.52 -19.94 13.89
N GLY A 248 -7.50 -19.31 13.29
CA GLY A 248 -6.86 -19.77 12.07
C GLY A 248 -5.58 -20.60 12.28
N LEU A 249 -5.27 -21.43 11.28
CA LEU A 249 -3.99 -22.12 11.14
C LEU A 249 -3.02 -21.23 10.36
N LEU A 250 -1.83 -20.99 10.91
CA LEU A 250 -0.74 -20.33 10.19
C LEU A 250 0.33 -21.38 9.85
N SER A 251 0.55 -21.60 8.56
CA SER A 251 1.57 -22.50 8.02
C SER A 251 2.65 -21.67 7.32
N ILE A 252 3.90 -21.78 7.76
CA ILE A 252 5.04 -21.11 7.13
C ILE A 252 5.95 -22.17 6.53
N TRP A 253 6.12 -22.13 5.21
CA TRP A 253 7.02 -23.00 4.46
C TRP A 253 8.18 -22.17 3.92
N SER A 254 9.41 -22.60 4.15
CA SER A 254 10.60 -21.98 3.58
C SER A 254 11.54 -23.07 3.10
N GLY A 255 11.88 -23.05 1.81
CA GLY A 255 12.81 -23.99 1.18
C GLY A 255 13.91 -23.23 0.42
N GLU A 256 15.12 -23.78 0.40
CA GLU A 256 16.22 -23.23 -0.41
C GLU A 256 15.78 -23.10 -1.88
N GLY A 257 15.86 -21.89 -2.44
CA GLY A 257 15.50 -21.59 -3.81
C GLY A 257 13.99 -21.46 -4.12
N GLN A 258 13.09 -21.72 -3.17
CA GLN A 258 11.62 -21.67 -3.40
C GLN A 258 10.91 -20.47 -2.75
N GLY A 259 11.63 -19.65 -1.98
CA GLY A 259 11.06 -18.52 -1.23
C GLY A 259 10.25 -18.96 -0.01
N THR A 260 9.76 -17.99 0.76
CA THR A 260 8.95 -18.23 1.96
C THR A 260 7.48 -18.09 1.60
N ARG A 261 6.71 -19.18 1.72
CA ARG A 261 5.25 -19.20 1.55
C ARG A 261 4.60 -19.18 2.94
N VAL A 262 3.79 -18.16 3.19
CA VAL A 262 2.97 -18.02 4.40
C VAL A 262 1.52 -18.26 4.01
N GLU A 263 0.90 -19.28 4.59
CA GLU A 263 -0.48 -19.67 4.34
C GLU A 263 -1.28 -19.54 5.62
N LEU A 264 -2.33 -18.71 5.59
CA LEU A 264 -3.27 -18.54 6.70
C LEU A 264 -4.59 -19.20 6.30
N THR A 265 -4.99 -20.23 7.01
CA THR A 265 -6.28 -20.90 6.86
C THR A 265 -7.19 -20.46 8.00
N ILE A 266 -8.33 -19.86 7.68
CA ILE A 266 -9.35 -19.45 8.67
C ILE A 266 -10.55 -20.38 8.45
N ASN A 267 -11.02 -21.03 9.51
CA ASN A 267 -12.24 -21.85 9.49
C ASN A 267 -13.46 -21.04 9.90
#